data_AF-A0A453G7Z9-F1
#
_entry.id   AF-A0A453G7Z9-F1
#
_cell.length_a   1.000
_cell.length_b   1.000
_cell.length_c   1.000
_cell.angle_alpha   90.00
_cell.angle_beta   90.00
_cell.angle_gamma   90.00
#
_symmetry.space_group_name_H-M   'P 1'
#
loop_
_entity.id
_entity.type
_entity.pdbx_description
1 polymer ?
#
loop_
_entity_poly.entity_id
_entity_poly.type
_entity_poly.pdbx_seq_one_letter_code
_entity_poly.pdbx_strand_id
1 'polypeptide(L)'
;MARGCPSCSCTLRLTSIPVCPLSVQTHRDGTYHYNLGKALAPLRGEGVLVLGSGSATHNLGKMGRDDEPVPQWASDFDAWLRDSLLAGRYDDVNRYQEEAPHAKTAHPSPEHFYPLHVALGATGDEPKAELIHHSWAEANMSYASYRFTTKR
;
A
#
# COMPACT_ATOMS: atom_id res chain seq x y z
N MET A 1 26.89 -16.84 -40.92
CA MET A 1 25.44 -16.97 -40.66
C MET A 1 25.26 -17.17 -39.17
N ALA A 2 25.02 -16.09 -38.42
CA ALA A 2 24.78 -16.12 -36.98
C ALA A 2 23.27 -16.33 -36.74
N ARG A 3 22.91 -17.36 -35.96
CA ARG A 3 21.54 -17.56 -35.48
C ARG A 3 21.46 -17.05 -34.05
N GLY A 4 20.74 -15.95 -33.87
CA GLY A 4 20.43 -15.37 -32.56
C GLY A 4 19.12 -15.93 -32.01
N CYS A 5 19.11 -16.19 -30.71
CA CYS A 5 17.92 -16.11 -29.87
C CYS A 5 18.40 -15.75 -28.45
N PRO A 6 18.32 -14.49 -28.03
CA PRO A 6 18.49 -14.15 -26.63
C PRO A 6 17.14 -14.32 -25.94
N SER A 7 17.03 -15.36 -25.13
CA SER A 7 15.99 -15.51 -24.13
C SER A 7 15.93 -14.25 -23.26
N CYS A 8 14.72 -13.70 -23.12
CA CYS A 8 14.43 -12.61 -22.19
C CYS A 8 14.87 -12.99 -20.76
N SER A 9 16.05 -12.52 -20.37
CA SER A 9 16.51 -12.55 -18.99
C SER A 9 16.06 -11.24 -18.33
N CYS A 10 14.83 -11.23 -17.84
CA CYS A 10 14.33 -10.15 -16.98
C CYS A 10 14.84 -10.35 -15.55
N THR A 11 16.17 -10.43 -15.37
CA THR A 11 16.77 -10.31 -14.04
C THR A 11 17.05 -8.85 -13.77
N LEU A 12 16.08 -8.17 -13.16
CA LEU A 12 16.32 -6.90 -12.49
C LEU A 12 17.24 -7.22 -11.30
N ARG A 13 18.56 -7.00 -11.44
CA ARG A 13 19.49 -7.05 -10.29
C ARG A 13 19.17 -5.85 -9.39
N LEU A 14 18.32 -6.05 -8.40
CA LEU A 14 17.97 -5.07 -7.38
C LEU A 14 19.16 -4.68 -6.48
N THR A 15 20.30 -5.38 -6.58
CA THR A 15 21.49 -5.14 -5.73
C THR A 15 22.23 -3.83 -6.03
N SER A 16 21.74 -3.00 -6.96
CA SER A 16 22.40 -1.74 -7.37
C SER A 16 21.69 -0.47 -6.89
N ILE A 17 20.52 -0.59 -6.25
CA ILE A 17 19.74 0.55 -5.75
C ILE A 17 19.97 0.65 -4.23
N PRO A 18 20.53 1.76 -3.71
CA PRO A 18 20.65 1.97 -2.28
C PRO A 18 19.27 1.99 -1.59
N VAL A 19 19.15 1.33 -0.44
CA VAL A 19 17.91 1.25 0.34
C VAL A 19 18.14 1.77 1.74
N CYS A 20 17.23 2.61 2.23
CA CYS A 20 17.17 3.04 3.62
C CYS A 20 15.87 2.53 4.24
N PRO A 21 15.91 1.55 5.16
CA PRO A 21 14.71 1.06 5.84
C PRO A 21 14.21 2.10 6.85
N LEU A 22 12.89 2.28 6.91
CA LEU A 22 12.22 3.14 7.88
C LEU A 22 11.19 2.33 8.66
N SER A 23 11.29 2.36 9.99
CA SER A 23 10.37 1.65 10.88
C SER A 23 9.07 2.43 11.08
N VAL A 24 7.96 1.70 11.17
CA VAL A 24 6.65 2.24 11.59
C VAL A 24 6.56 2.34 13.12
N GLN A 25 5.71 3.25 13.61
CA GLN A 25 5.47 3.45 15.04
C GLN A 25 4.10 2.88 15.43
N THR A 26 4.07 1.69 15.99
CA THR A 26 2.82 0.93 16.25
C THR A 26 1.84 1.62 17.22
N HIS A 27 2.34 2.51 18.08
CA HIS A 27 1.55 3.29 19.05
C HIS A 27 1.03 4.63 18.48
N ARG A 28 1.29 4.91 17.20
CA ARG A 28 0.82 6.10 16.48
C ARG A 28 -0.27 5.72 15.48
N ASP A 29 -1.01 6.71 15.00
CA ASP A 29 -2.16 6.53 14.10
C ASP A 29 -1.79 6.75 12.62
N GLY A 30 -2.77 6.59 11.72
CA GLY A 30 -2.59 6.82 10.28
C GLY A 30 -2.16 8.25 9.95
N THR A 31 -2.74 9.24 10.63
CA THR A 31 -2.41 10.67 10.46
C THR A 31 -0.94 10.97 10.77
N TYR A 32 -0.38 10.38 11.84
CA TYR A 32 1.05 10.51 12.15
C TYR A 32 1.92 9.98 11.00
N HIS A 33 1.62 8.78 10.48
CA HIS A 33 2.40 8.17 9.41
C HIS A 33 2.24 8.91 8.08
N TYR A 34 1.06 9.48 7.82
CA TYR A 34 0.85 10.38 6.69
C TYR A 34 1.72 11.64 6.80
N ASN A 35 1.77 12.27 7.98
CA ASN A 35 2.63 13.43 8.22
C ASN A 35 4.13 13.09 8.15
N LEU A 36 4.53 11.88 8.58
CA LEU A 36 5.87 11.36 8.34
C LEU A 36 6.16 11.26 6.85
N GLY A 37 5.23 10.73 6.05
CA GLY A 37 5.29 10.75 4.59
C GLY A 37 5.49 12.16 4.05
N LYS A 38 4.69 13.14 4.49
CA LYS A 38 4.84 14.54 4.07
C LYS A 38 6.23 15.10 4.36
N ALA A 39 6.82 14.77 5.50
CA ALA A 39 8.19 15.18 5.83
C ALA A 39 9.25 14.57 4.88
N LEU A 40 8.97 13.41 4.28
CA LEU A 40 9.82 12.75 3.28
C LEU A 40 9.57 13.25 1.85
N ALA A 41 8.48 13.95 1.58
CA ALA A 41 8.10 14.38 0.23
C ALA A 41 9.20 15.13 -0.55
N PRO A 42 10.03 16.02 0.07
CA PRO A 42 11.12 16.69 -0.64
C PRO A 42 12.14 15.75 -1.28
N LEU A 43 12.38 14.56 -0.71
CA LEU A 43 13.34 13.58 -1.22
C LEU A 43 12.97 13.06 -2.63
N ARG A 44 11.70 13.15 -3.02
CA ARG A 44 11.27 12.81 -4.39
C ARG A 44 11.90 13.73 -5.43
N GLY A 45 12.15 15.00 -5.08
CA GLY A 45 12.89 15.95 -5.91
C GLY A 45 14.37 15.59 -6.07
N GLU A 46 14.90 14.74 -5.19
CA GLU A 46 16.28 14.23 -5.21
C GLU A 46 16.40 12.85 -5.87
N GLY A 47 15.33 12.36 -6.50
CA GLY A 47 15.32 11.05 -7.16
C GLY A 47 15.12 9.86 -6.21
N VAL A 48 14.65 10.10 -4.99
CA VAL A 48 14.32 9.03 -4.02
C VAL A 48 12.91 8.52 -4.26
N LEU A 49 12.79 7.19 -4.37
CA LEU A 49 11.50 6.50 -4.37
C LEU A 49 11.11 6.14 -2.93
N VAL A 50 9.94 6.61 -2.48
CA VAL A 50 9.32 6.14 -1.24
C VAL A 50 8.42 4.95 -1.56
N LEU A 51 8.72 3.80 -0.95
CA LEU A 51 7.98 2.56 -1.12
C LEU A 51 7.36 2.13 0.22
N GLY A 52 6.03 2.08 0.27
CA GLY A 52 5.30 1.48 1.38
C GLY A 52 5.02 0.01 1.10
N SER A 53 5.61 -0.90 1.88
CA SER A 53 5.35 -2.34 1.79
C SER A 53 4.44 -2.76 2.93
N GLY A 54 3.22 -3.20 2.61
CA GLY A 54 2.18 -3.57 3.57
C GLY A 54 1.07 -4.36 2.92
N SER A 55 -0.13 -4.34 3.50
CA SER A 55 -1.32 -4.98 2.93
C SER A 55 -2.59 -4.22 3.30
N ALA A 56 -3.57 -4.20 2.39
CA ALA A 56 -4.86 -3.57 2.61
C ALA A 56 -5.74 -4.35 3.60
N THR A 57 -5.53 -5.65 3.77
CA THR A 57 -6.22 -6.47 4.80
C THR A 57 -5.22 -7.48 5.33
N HIS A 58 -5.05 -7.55 6.66
CA HIS A 58 -4.01 -8.35 7.28
C HIS A 58 -4.49 -9.00 8.59
N ASN A 59 -5.40 -9.97 8.47
CA ASN A 59 -5.89 -10.74 9.63
C ASN A 59 -5.43 -12.20 9.56
N LEU A 60 -4.25 -12.44 10.14
CA LEU A 60 -3.67 -13.77 10.23
C LEU A 60 -4.55 -14.78 10.99
N GLY A 61 -5.37 -14.30 11.94
CA GLY A 61 -6.31 -15.14 12.70
C GLY A 61 -7.55 -15.56 11.91
N LYS A 62 -7.73 -15.04 10.69
CA LYS A 62 -8.84 -15.36 9.78
C LYS A 62 -8.38 -15.85 8.41
N MET A 63 -7.11 -16.24 8.27
CA MET A 63 -6.61 -16.86 7.04
C MET A 63 -7.38 -18.15 6.73
N GLY A 64 -7.75 -18.27 5.46
CA GLY A 64 -8.31 -19.47 4.87
C GLY A 64 -7.36 -20.03 3.81
N ARG A 65 -7.83 -21.00 3.04
CA ARG A 65 -7.13 -21.48 1.85
C ARG A 65 -7.33 -20.55 0.66
N ASP A 66 -6.46 -20.64 -0.36
CA ASP A 66 -6.57 -19.82 -1.57
C ASP A 66 -7.82 -20.10 -2.41
N ASP A 67 -8.40 -21.30 -2.30
CA ASP A 67 -9.63 -21.69 -2.99
C ASP A 67 -10.91 -21.30 -2.22
N GLU A 68 -10.78 -20.77 -1.00
CA GLU A 68 -11.90 -20.25 -0.25
C GLU A 68 -12.35 -18.88 -0.77
N PRO A 69 -13.66 -18.59 -0.77
CA PRO A 69 -14.15 -17.29 -1.19
C PRO A 69 -13.68 -16.19 -0.24
N VAL A 70 -13.40 -15.01 -0.79
CA VAL A 70 -13.04 -13.83 0.00
C VAL A 70 -14.19 -13.49 0.96
N PRO A 71 -13.95 -13.40 2.28
CA PRO A 71 -14.98 -13.01 3.23
C PRO A 71 -15.51 -11.60 2.96
N GLN A 72 -16.81 -11.40 3.12
CA GLN A 72 -17.47 -10.12 2.81
C GLN A 72 -16.81 -8.92 3.54
N TRP A 73 -16.44 -9.10 4.80
CA TRP A 73 -15.80 -8.04 5.58
C TRP A 73 -14.46 -7.57 4.98
N ALA A 74 -13.72 -8.49 4.33
CA ALA A 74 -12.44 -8.21 3.72
C ALA A 74 -12.62 -7.47 2.40
N SER A 75 -13.54 -7.95 1.56
CA SER A 75 -13.89 -7.28 0.30
C SER A 75 -14.49 -5.89 0.54
N ASP A 76 -15.27 -5.70 1.61
CA ASP A 76 -15.87 -4.40 1.95
C ASP A 76 -14.81 -3.39 2.38
N PHE A 77 -13.85 -3.79 3.22
CA PHE A 77 -12.73 -2.92 3.62
C PHE A 77 -11.87 -2.56 2.40
N ASP A 78 -11.49 -3.55 1.58
CA ASP A 78 -10.66 -3.35 0.39
C ASP A 78 -11.36 -2.45 -0.65
N ALA A 79 -12.66 -2.65 -0.88
CA ALA A 79 -13.45 -1.79 -1.75
C ALA A 79 -13.55 -0.36 -1.21
N TRP A 80 -13.82 -0.18 0.10
CA TRP A 80 -13.81 1.13 0.74
C TRP A 80 -12.46 1.83 0.59
N LEU A 81 -11.36 1.10 0.77
CA LEU A 81 -10.02 1.66 0.65
C LEU A 81 -9.75 2.12 -0.78
N ARG A 82 -10.00 1.25 -1.76
CA ARG A 82 -9.82 1.56 -3.18
C ARG A 82 -10.62 2.80 -3.55
N ASP A 83 -11.91 2.80 -3.22
CA ASP A 83 -12.81 3.87 -3.62
C ASP A 83 -12.44 5.20 -2.94
N SER A 84 -12.01 5.16 -1.67
CA SER A 84 -11.52 6.34 -0.94
C SER A 84 -10.23 6.89 -1.55
N LEU A 85 -9.27 6.03 -1.89
CA LEU A 85 -8.00 6.46 -2.49
C LEU A 85 -8.21 7.07 -3.89
N LEU A 86 -9.04 6.42 -4.72
CA LEU A 86 -9.33 6.90 -6.08
C LEU A 86 -10.16 8.18 -6.09
N ALA A 87 -11.03 8.37 -5.09
CA ALA A 87 -11.84 9.59 -4.92
C ALA A 87 -11.09 10.72 -4.19
N GLY A 88 -9.84 10.50 -3.76
CA GLY A 88 -9.06 11.50 -3.02
C GLY A 88 -9.50 11.74 -1.58
N ARG A 89 -10.26 10.81 -0.99
CA ARG A 89 -10.72 10.87 0.41
C ARG A 89 -9.60 10.47 1.39
N TYR A 90 -8.46 11.14 1.31
CA TYR A 90 -7.25 10.77 2.04
C TYR A 90 -7.37 10.99 3.55
N ASP A 91 -8.16 11.96 3.99
CA ASP A 91 -8.45 12.16 5.42
C ASP A 91 -9.28 11.01 6.01
N ASP A 92 -10.17 10.42 5.21
CA ASP A 92 -10.93 9.23 5.63
C ASP A 92 -10.00 8.01 5.74
N VAL A 93 -9.08 7.87 4.78
CA VAL A 93 -8.05 6.82 4.84
C VAL A 93 -7.18 7.01 6.07
N ASN A 94 -6.72 8.23 6.38
CA ASN A 94 -5.94 8.54 7.58
C ASN A 94 -6.66 8.20 8.88
N ARG A 95 -7.99 8.29 8.87
CA ARG A 95 -8.89 7.95 9.99
C ARG A 95 -9.60 6.61 9.78
N TYR A 96 -8.98 5.66 9.07
CA TYR A 96 -9.63 4.38 8.71
C TYR A 96 -10.21 3.62 9.91
N GLN A 97 -9.67 3.79 11.12
CA GLN A 97 -10.21 3.14 12.32
C GLN A 97 -11.64 3.59 12.65
N GLU A 98 -11.98 4.81 12.27
CA GLU A 98 -13.29 5.45 12.48
C GLU A 98 -14.17 5.31 11.24
N GLU A 99 -13.58 5.49 10.05
CA GLU A 99 -14.32 5.68 8.80
C GLU A 99 -14.49 4.37 8.00
N ALA A 100 -13.61 3.38 8.19
CA ALA A 100 -13.63 2.16 7.39
C ALA A 100 -14.57 1.09 7.97
N PRO A 101 -15.32 0.38 7.12
CA PRO A 101 -16.08 -0.78 7.56
C PRO A 101 -15.11 -1.88 8.00
N HIS A 102 -15.38 -2.53 9.13
CA HIS A 102 -14.60 -3.68 9.61
C HIS A 102 -13.12 -3.40 9.91
N ALA A 103 -12.69 -2.15 10.13
CA ALA A 103 -11.29 -1.79 10.36
C ALA A 103 -10.55 -2.68 11.37
N LYS A 104 -11.15 -2.92 12.55
CA LYS A 104 -10.60 -3.79 13.60
C LYS A 104 -10.50 -5.27 13.20
N THR A 105 -11.37 -5.70 12.28
CA THR A 105 -11.32 -7.08 11.75
C THR A 105 -10.27 -7.18 10.66
N ALA A 106 -10.15 -6.20 9.76
CA ALA A 106 -9.12 -6.16 8.73
C ALA A 106 -7.71 -6.03 9.30
N HIS A 107 -7.58 -5.27 10.40
CA HIS A 107 -6.32 -5.02 11.09
C HIS A 107 -6.48 -5.19 12.60
N PRO A 108 -6.37 -6.44 13.12
CA PRO A 108 -6.26 -6.67 14.57
C PRO A 108 -5.06 -5.93 15.17
N SER A 109 -3.99 -5.80 14.38
CA SER A 109 -2.85 -4.91 14.60
C SER A 109 -2.61 -4.07 13.33
N PRO A 110 -2.35 -2.76 13.46
CA PRO A 110 -2.44 -1.82 12.34
C PRO A 110 -1.13 -1.61 11.56
N GLU A 111 -0.02 -2.21 11.99
CA GLU A 111 1.31 -1.94 11.48
C GLU A 111 1.49 -2.25 9.99
N HIS A 112 0.75 -3.23 9.46
CA HIS A 112 0.79 -3.57 8.03
C HIS A 112 0.04 -2.58 7.14
N PHE A 113 -0.77 -1.69 7.73
CA PHE A 113 -1.50 -0.66 7.02
C PHE A 113 -0.76 0.69 7.00
N TYR A 114 0.00 1.00 8.05
CA TYR A 114 0.78 2.25 8.19
C TYR A 114 1.72 2.61 7.02
N PRO A 115 2.38 1.67 6.33
CA PRO A 115 3.20 1.98 5.16
C PRO A 115 2.43 2.68 4.04
N LEU A 116 1.13 2.41 3.88
CA LEU A 116 0.27 3.08 2.88
C LEU A 116 0.21 4.59 3.14
N HIS A 117 0.02 4.99 4.40
CA HIS A 117 -0.09 6.40 4.79
C HIS A 117 1.21 7.15 4.53
N VAL A 118 2.37 6.52 4.82
CA VAL A 118 3.69 7.11 4.53
C VAL A 118 3.86 7.32 3.03
N ALA A 119 3.57 6.31 2.20
CA ALA A 119 3.69 6.42 0.75
C ALA A 119 2.75 7.49 0.17
N LEU A 120 1.51 7.55 0.67
CA LEU A 120 0.54 8.56 0.28
C LEU A 120 1.03 9.98 0.65
N GLY A 121 1.43 10.21 1.90
CA GLY A 121 1.92 11.50 2.37
C GLY A 121 3.19 11.97 1.67
N ALA A 122 4.07 11.04 1.29
CA ALA A 122 5.29 11.34 0.53
C ALA A 122 5.02 11.84 -0.88
N THR A 123 3.80 11.71 -1.39
CA THR A 123 3.42 12.25 -2.70
C THR A 123 3.47 13.78 -2.72
N GLY A 124 3.23 14.44 -1.58
CA GLY A 124 3.14 15.90 -1.50
C GLY A 124 1.76 16.41 -1.92
N ASP A 125 1.72 17.59 -2.52
CA ASP A 125 0.47 18.29 -2.83
C ASP A 125 -0.28 17.64 -4.00
N GLU A 126 -1.62 17.67 -3.92
CA GLU A 126 -2.55 17.09 -4.88
C GLU A 126 -2.21 15.63 -5.29
N PRO A 127 -2.15 14.70 -4.31
CA PRO A 127 -1.93 13.29 -4.62
C PRO A 127 -3.07 12.75 -5.48
N LYS A 128 -2.70 11.88 -6.42
CA LYS A 128 -3.59 11.05 -7.21
C LYS A 128 -3.18 9.59 -7.05
N ALA A 129 -4.13 8.77 -6.63
CA ALA A 129 -3.96 7.33 -6.53
C ALA A 129 -4.35 6.63 -7.84
N GLU A 130 -3.63 5.56 -8.15
CA GLU A 130 -3.92 4.62 -9.22
C GLU A 130 -3.78 3.20 -8.66
N LEU A 131 -4.79 2.35 -8.83
CA LEU A 131 -4.69 0.93 -8.52
C LEU A 131 -3.92 0.24 -9.66
N ILE A 132 -2.74 -0.30 -9.35
CA ILE A 132 -1.84 -0.89 -10.36
C ILE A 132 -1.83 -2.42 -10.32
N HIS A 133 -2.32 -3.03 -9.24
CA HIS A 133 -2.48 -4.48 -9.10
C HIS A 133 -3.58 -4.77 -8.08
N HIS A 134 -4.34 -5.84 -8.29
CA HIS A 134 -5.37 -6.31 -7.36
C HIS A 134 -5.47 -7.83 -7.43
N SER A 135 -5.25 -8.48 -6.30
CA SER A 135 -5.45 -9.92 -6.14
C SER A 135 -5.64 -10.24 -4.66
N TRP A 136 -6.05 -11.48 -4.39
CA TRP A 136 -6.27 -12.02 -3.06
C TRP A 136 -5.47 -13.29 -2.88
N ALA A 137 -5.06 -13.57 -1.65
CA ALA A 137 -4.59 -14.89 -1.23
C ALA A 137 -5.06 -15.20 0.20
N GLU A 138 -4.96 -16.47 0.59
CA GLU A 138 -5.33 -16.98 1.91
C GLU A 138 -6.71 -16.50 2.40
N ALA A 139 -7.65 -16.45 1.46
CA ALA A 139 -9.03 -15.93 1.55
C ALA A 139 -9.16 -14.43 1.91
N ASN A 140 -8.32 -13.85 2.76
CA ASN A 140 -8.53 -12.48 3.26
C ASN A 140 -7.35 -11.51 3.08
N MET A 141 -6.24 -11.94 2.48
CA MET A 141 -5.07 -11.09 2.30
C MET A 141 -5.18 -10.35 0.97
N SER A 142 -5.39 -9.03 1.01
CA SER A 142 -5.43 -8.20 -0.19
C SER A 142 -4.02 -7.79 -0.59
N TYR A 143 -3.72 -8.00 -1.88
CA TYR A 143 -2.49 -7.55 -2.54
C TYR A 143 -2.73 -6.31 -3.41
N ALA A 144 -3.79 -5.55 -3.13
CA ALA A 144 -4.03 -4.25 -3.77
C ALA A 144 -2.78 -3.38 -3.67
N SER A 145 -2.23 -2.99 -4.82
CA SER A 145 -1.04 -2.14 -4.91
C SER A 145 -1.40 -0.83 -5.58
N TYR A 146 -0.93 0.27 -4.99
CA TYR A 146 -1.26 1.61 -5.44
C TYR A 146 -0.01 2.36 -5.87
N ARG A 147 -0.15 3.14 -6.94
CA ARG A 147 0.81 4.17 -7.33
C ARG A 147 0.23 5.53 -6.96
N PHE A 148 1.05 6.35 -6.32
CA PHE A 148 0.70 7.74 -6.04
C PHE A 148 1.54 8.69 -6.90
N THR A 149 0.88 9.66 -7.51
CA THR A 149 1.51 10.69 -8.34
C THR A 149 0.93 12.05 -7.99
N THR A 150 1.68 13.12 -8.23
CA THR A 150 1.12 14.47 -8.16
C THR A 150 0.37 14.77 -9.45
N LYS A 151 -0.71 15.54 -9.36
CA LYS A 151 -1.30 16.16 -10.55
C LYS A 151 -0.23 17.04 -11.22
N ARG A 152 -0.07 16.90 -12.53
CA ARG A 152 0.78 17.80 -13.32
C ARG A 152 0.00 19.04 -13.69
#